data_AF-A0A852VX97-F1
#
_entry.id   AF-A0A852VX97-F1
#
_cell.length_a   1.000
_cell.length_b   1.000
_cell.length_c   1.000
_cell.angle_alpha   90.00
_cell.angle_beta   90.00
_cell.angle_gamma   90.00
#
_symmetry.space_group_name_H-M   'P 1'
#
loop_
_entity.id
_entity.type
_entity.pdbx_description
1 polymer ?
#
loop_
_entity_poly.entity_id
_entity_poly.type
_entity_poly.pdbx_seq_one_letter_code
_entity_poly.pdbx_strand_id
1 'polypeptide(L)' 'MIQLCERCYAPVDAATERVYRLSHIESADAAGEVTWREAVVHVAACAPAGTVVPAGRWAA' A
#
# COMPACT_ATOMS: atom_id res chain seq x y z
N MET A 1 12.47 -10.55 2.28
CA MET A 1 11.39 -9.75 2.88
C MET A 1 10.64 -9.11 1.71
N ILE A 2 9.33 -9.31 1.60
CA ILE A 2 8.51 -8.77 0.49
C ILE A 2 7.95 -7.41 0.92
N GLN A 3 7.95 -6.44 0.01
CA GLN A 3 7.23 -5.18 0.20
C GLN A 3 5.82 -5.31 -0.37
N LEU A 4 4.82 -4.86 0.38
CA LEU A 4 3.42 -4.82 -0.08
C LEU A 4 3.00 -3.37 -0.26
N CYS A 5 2.22 -3.11 -1.30
CA CYS A 5 1.59 -1.82 -1.51
C CYS A 5 0.46 -1.60 -0.48
N GLU A 6 0.56 -0.54 0.33
CA GLU A 6 -0.42 -0.22 1.38
C GLU A 6 -1.84 0.03 0.83
N ARG A 7 -1.95 0.38 -0.46
CA ARG A 7 -3.22 0.67 -1.13
C ARG A 7 -3.97 -0.57 -1.59
N CYS A 8 -3.28 -1.57 -2.15
CA CYS A 8 -3.90 -2.74 -2.78
C CYS A 8 -3.46 -4.09 -2.19
N TYR A 9 -2.53 -4.08 -1.23
CA TYR A 9 -1.92 -5.25 -0.58
C TYR A 9 -1.22 -6.25 -1.52
N ALA A 10 -1.04 -5.90 -2.79
CA ALA A 10 -0.26 -6.70 -3.72
C ALA A 10 1.26 -6.48 -3.50
N PRO A 11 2.10 -7.47 -3.84
CA PRO A 11 3.55 -7.32 -3.80
C PRO A 11 4.04 -6.20 -4.73
N VAL A 12 5.12 -5.54 -4.31
CA VAL A 12 5.91 -4.60 -5.13
C VAL A 12 7.17 -5.32 -5.60
N ASP A 13 7.43 -5.31 -6.90
CA ASP A 13 8.74 -5.67 -7.46
C ASP A 13 9.70 -4.47 -7.44
N ALA A 14 10.63 -4.47 -6.49
CA ALA A 14 11.61 -3.40 -6.34
C ALA A 14 12.60 -3.29 -7.52
N ALA A 15 12.70 -4.31 -8.39
CA ALA A 15 13.58 -4.26 -9.55
C ALA A 15 12.95 -3.51 -10.74
N THR A 16 11.62 -3.45 -10.81
CA THR A 16 10.90 -2.97 -12.00
C THR A 16 9.88 -1.87 -11.70
N GLU A 17 9.40 -1.77 -10.45
CA GLU A 17 8.36 -0.82 -10.08
C GLU A 17 8.91 0.44 -9.41
N ARG A 18 8.32 1.58 -9.77
CA ARG A 18 8.51 2.85 -9.04
C ARG A 18 7.50 2.94 -7.91
N VAL A 19 7.95 3.35 -6.73
CA VAL A 19 7.11 3.50 -5.54
C VAL A 19 7.25 4.87 -4.88
N TYR A 20 6.18 5.30 -4.23
CA TYR A 20 6.27 6.27 -3.14
C TYR A 20 6.62 5.55 -1.85
N ARG A 21 7.59 6.07 -1.12
CA ARG A 21 7.92 5.64 0.25
C ARG A 21 7.37 6.68 1.21
N LEU A 22 6.62 6.21 2.19
CA LEU A 22 5.94 7.04 3.16
C LEU A 22 6.29 6.54 4.56
N SER A 23 6.47 7.47 5.48
CA SER A 23 6.69 7.16 6.88
C SER A 23 5.64 7.89 7.70
N HIS A 24 5.03 7.23 8.67
CA HIS A 24 4.09 7.87 9.60
C HIS A 24 4.37 7.44 11.04
N ILE A 25 3.96 8.30 11.97
CA ILE A 25 4.00 8.00 13.39
C ILE A 25 2.81 7.11 13.72
N GLU A 26 3.07 5.89 14.20
CA GLU A 26 2.02 5.02 14.73
C GLU A 26 1.65 5.43 16.15
N SER A 27 2.65 5.71 16.99
CA SER A 27 2.46 6.09 18.38
C SER A 27 3.66 6.88 18.93
N ALA A 28 3.43 7.59 20.03
CA ALA A 28 4.49 8.15 20.86
C ALA A 28 4.17 7.84 22.33
N ASP A 29 5.18 7.47 23.12
CA ASP A 29 5.00 7.22 24.54
C ASP A 29 5.17 8.50 25.40
N ALA A 30 4.98 8.36 26.71
CA ALA A 30 5.09 9.48 27.65
C ALA A 30 6.54 10.00 27.83
N ALA A 31 7.55 9.22 27.43
CA ALA A 31 8.95 9.65 27.41
C ALA A 31 9.31 10.38 26.11
N GLY A 32 8.41 10.38 25.13
CA GLY A 32 8.60 11.00 23.82
C GLY A 32 9.22 10.07 22.78
N GLU A 33 9.32 8.78 23.07
CA GLU A 33 9.79 7.80 22.09
C GLU A 33 8.71 7.54 21.04
N VAL A 34 9.09 7.61 19.76
CA VAL A 34 8.17 7.57 18.64
C VAL A 34 8.31 6.26 17.88
N THR A 35 7.20 5.54 17.74
CA THR A 35 7.14 4.37 16.86
C THR A 35 6.78 4.82 15.45
N TRP A 36 7.72 4.64 14.53
CA TRP A 36 7.54 4.94 13.11
C TRP A 36 7.13 3.69 12.35
N ARG A 37 6.28 3.88 11.34
CA ARG A 37 5.89 2.86 10.38
C ARG A 37 6.20 3.33 8.97
N GLU A 38 6.83 2.44 8.24
CA GLU A 38 7.13 2.62 6.81
C GLU A 38 6.05 1.95 5.97
N ALA A 39 5.60 2.64 4.94
CA ALA A 39 4.65 2.15 3.96
C ALA A 39 5.19 2.42 2.55
N VAL A 40 4.78 1.59 1.59
CA VAL A 40 5.06 1.81 0.17
C VAL A 40 3.77 1.76 -0.65
N VAL A 41 3.71 2.55 -1.72
CA VAL A 41 2.57 2.56 -2.64
C VAL A 41 3.10 2.59 -4.08
N HIS A 42 2.50 1.79 -4.97
CA HIS A 42 2.79 1.84 -6.40
C HIS A 42 2.58 3.27 -6.94
N VAL A 43 3.55 3.77 -7.72
CA VAL A 43 3.33 4.99 -8.51
C VAL A 43 2.29 4.73 -9.60
N ALA A 44 2.35 3.55 -10.23
CA ALA A 44 1.32 3.11 -11.15
C ALA A 44 -0.04 2.99 -10.44
N ALA A 45 -1.11 3.23 -11.19
CA ALA A 45 -2.46 3.02 -10.67
C ALA A 45 -2.64 1.52 -10.31
N CYS A 46 -3.17 1.26 -9.13
CA CYS A 46 -3.62 -0.08 -8.73
C CYS A 46 -4.99 0.03 -8.09
N ALA A 47 -5.81 -1.00 -8.26
CA ALA A 47 -7.13 -1.07 -7.65
C ALA A 47 -6.98 -1.15 -6.13
N PRO A 48 -7.51 -0.17 -5.35
CA PRO A 48 -7.46 -0.26 -3.90
C PRO A 48 -8.13 -1.53 -3.38
N ALA A 49 -7.66 -2.03 -2.24
CA ALA A 49 -8.32 -3.13 -1.56
C ALA A 49 -9.80 -2.77 -1.29
N GLY A 50 -10.70 -3.72 -1.51
CA GLY A 50 -12.15 -3.49 -1.39
C GLY A 50 -12.81 -2.78 -2.58
N THR A 51 -12.07 -2.50 -3.67
CA THR A 51 -12.69 -2.02 -4.92
C THR A 51 -13.68 -3.05 -5.45
N VAL A 52 -14.95 -2.67 -5.51
CA VAL A 52 -15.99 -3.48 -6.17
C VAL A 52 -15.92 -3.19 -7.66
N VAL A 53 -15.44 -4.17 -8.44
CA VAL A 53 -15.62 -4.14 -9.89
C VAL A 53 -17.04 -4.61 -10.15
N PRO A 54 -17.93 -3.77 -10.70
CA PRO A 54 -19.26 -4.23 -11.08
C PRO A 54 -19.06 -5.43 -12.01
N ALA A 55 -19.66 -6.57 -11.69
CA ALA A 55 -19.67 -7.69 -12.60
C ALA A 55 -20.29 -7.20 -13.90
N GLY A 56 -19.44 -6.91 -14.90
CA GLY A 56 -19.89 -6.59 -16.23
C GLY A 56 -20.86 -7.69 -16.61
N ARG A 57 -22.07 -7.30 -17.03
CA ARG A 57 -23.09 -8.20 -17.53
C ARG A 57 -22.39 -9.07 -18.56
N TRP A 58 -22.08 -10.32 -18.21
CA TRP A 58 -21.62 -11.30 -19.18
C TRP A 58 -22.80 -11.44 -20.13
N ALA A 59 -22.70 -10.76 -21.28
CA ALA A 59 -23.66 -10.91 -22.35
C ALA A 59 -23.56 -12.36 -22.81
N ALA A 60 -24.74 -12.98 -22.90
CA ALA A 60 -24.98 -14.36 -23.27
C ALA A 60 -24.34 -14.75 -24.62
#